data_AF-A0A3M5WRM9-F1
#
_entry.id   AF-A0A3M5WRM9-F1
#
_cell.length_a   1.000
_cell.length_b   1.000
_cell.length_c   1.000
_cell.angle_alpha   90.00
_cell.angle_beta   90.00
_cell.angle_gamma   90.00
#
_symmetry.space_group_name_H-M   'P 1'
#
loop_
_entity.id
_entity.type
_entity.pdbx_description
1 polymer ?
#
loop_
_entity_poly.entity_id
_entity_poly.type
_entity_poly.pdbx_seq_one_letter_code
_entity_poly.pdbx_strand_id
1 'polypeptide(L)'
;MKIGPNSKLQQLKALIKANVEKKYSQKVDDAHLYEWLMSGTYDTLEGAALDALSDVSDEEKQSLLNQLYDELGPGDQIVTFPEDNPVWLKVTPHVPGRLPSKRIEDELWIRLDTVNQIIPKPAFAIGDDVRTYQFVIQVQANDKLYEITATRFKGKSVYAKLPKVMQLVSDAVRNLG
;
A
#
# COMPACT_ATOMS: atom_id res chain seq x y z
N MET A 1 13.25 -20.65 22.70
CA MET A 1 13.17 -20.78 21.23
C MET A 1 12.95 -19.40 20.66
N LYS A 2 13.88 -18.85 19.85
CA LYS A 2 13.65 -17.56 19.19
C LYS A 2 12.69 -17.82 18.02
N ILE A 3 11.48 -17.29 18.13
CA ILE A 3 10.46 -17.31 17.09
C ILE A 3 11.00 -16.48 15.92
N GLY A 4 11.17 -17.08 14.75
CA GLY A 4 11.65 -16.40 13.55
C GLY A 4 10.63 -15.36 13.03
N PRO A 5 11.06 -14.41 12.18
CA PRO A 5 10.19 -13.33 11.68
C PRO A 5 8.92 -13.85 10.98
N ASN A 6 9.01 -14.91 10.18
CA ASN A 6 7.84 -15.53 9.54
C ASN A 6 6.82 -16.08 10.55
N SER A 7 7.28 -16.62 11.70
CA SER A 7 6.36 -17.11 12.72
C SER A 7 5.65 -16.00 13.49
N LYS A 8 6.27 -14.81 13.64
CA LYS A 8 5.62 -13.64 14.26
C LYS A 8 4.53 -13.04 13.35
N LEU A 9 4.80 -12.94 12.05
CA LEU A 9 3.81 -12.46 11.07
C LEU A 9 2.57 -13.36 11.02
N GLN A 10 2.77 -14.68 10.97
CA GLN A 10 1.67 -15.64 10.97
C GLN A 10 0.87 -15.61 12.29
N GLN A 11 1.55 -15.43 13.43
CA GLN A 11 0.89 -15.24 14.72
C GLN A 11 0.05 -13.95 14.73
N LEU A 12 0.59 -12.83 14.23
CA LEU A 12 -0.14 -11.57 14.12
C LEU A 12 -1.38 -11.70 13.23
N LYS A 13 -1.23 -12.28 12.04
CA LYS A 13 -2.33 -12.56 11.10
C LYS A 13 -3.44 -13.38 11.78
N ALA A 14 -3.07 -14.45 12.48
CA ALA A 14 -4.03 -15.31 13.17
C ALA A 14 -4.77 -14.59 14.30
N LEU A 15 -4.08 -13.78 15.11
CA LEU A 15 -4.68 -13.00 16.20
C LEU A 15 -5.68 -11.97 15.66
N ILE A 16 -5.29 -11.21 14.65
CA ILE A 16 -6.17 -10.22 14.00
C ILE A 16 -7.37 -10.94 13.40
N LYS A 17 -7.15 -12.00 12.61
CA LYS A 17 -8.23 -12.76 11.98
C LYS A 17 -9.23 -13.28 13.01
N ALA A 18 -8.78 -13.88 14.11
CA ALA A 18 -9.66 -14.38 15.17
C ALA A 18 -10.50 -13.26 15.81
N ASN A 19 -9.93 -12.07 16.00
CA ASN A 19 -10.65 -10.91 16.52
C ASN A 19 -11.72 -10.42 15.54
N VAL A 20 -11.42 -10.37 14.24
CA VAL A 20 -12.37 -9.99 13.20
C VAL A 20 -13.50 -11.02 13.12
N GLU A 21 -13.18 -12.30 13.03
CA GLU A 21 -14.18 -13.37 12.95
C GLU A 21 -15.11 -13.39 14.17
N LYS A 22 -14.57 -13.15 15.38
CA LYS A 22 -15.36 -13.00 16.60
C LYS A 22 -16.30 -11.78 16.53
N LYS A 23 -15.81 -10.65 16.02
CA LYS A 23 -16.61 -9.41 15.92
C LYS A 23 -17.77 -9.55 14.93
N TYR A 24 -17.55 -10.22 13.80
CA TYR A 24 -18.57 -10.36 12.75
C TYR A 24 -19.32 -11.70 12.79
N SER A 25 -18.97 -12.60 13.71
CA SER A 25 -19.58 -13.94 13.85
C SER A 25 -19.60 -14.76 12.55
N GLN A 26 -18.54 -14.61 11.74
CA GLN A 26 -18.40 -15.30 10.46
C GLN A 26 -16.92 -15.55 10.15
N LYS A 27 -16.63 -16.54 9.31
CA LYS A 27 -15.27 -16.74 8.78
C LYS A 27 -14.91 -15.63 7.81
N VAL A 28 -13.64 -15.23 7.83
CA VAL A 28 -13.13 -14.10 7.03
C VAL A 28 -11.99 -14.60 6.15
N ASP A 29 -12.04 -14.28 4.85
CA ASP A 29 -10.93 -14.52 3.93
C ASP A 29 -9.90 -13.38 3.96
N ASP A 30 -8.78 -13.56 3.27
CA ASP A 30 -7.68 -12.59 3.31
C ASP A 30 -8.07 -11.24 2.67
N ALA A 31 -8.96 -11.24 1.66
CA ALA A 31 -9.43 -10.02 1.02
C ALA A 31 -10.32 -9.18 1.97
N HIS A 32 -11.23 -9.82 2.67
CA HIS A 32 -12.06 -9.17 3.70
C HIS A 32 -11.21 -8.71 4.89
N LEU A 33 -10.20 -9.51 5.29
CA LEU A 33 -9.27 -9.13 6.34
C LEU A 33 -8.46 -7.87 5.97
N TYR A 34 -8.01 -7.80 4.71
CA TYR A 34 -7.30 -6.63 4.18
C TYR A 34 -8.19 -5.37 4.18
N GLU A 35 -9.41 -5.44 3.62
CA GLU A 35 -10.33 -4.31 3.62
C GLU A 35 -10.67 -3.84 5.05
N TRP A 36 -10.83 -4.79 5.98
CA TRP A 36 -11.05 -4.47 7.38
C TRP A 36 -9.87 -3.72 8.01
N LEU A 37 -8.64 -4.20 7.81
CA LEU A 37 -7.42 -3.55 8.31
C LEU A 37 -7.26 -2.13 7.73
N MET A 38 -7.56 -1.95 6.45
CA MET A 38 -7.53 -0.64 5.81
C MET A 38 -8.52 0.34 6.49
N SER A 39 -9.69 -0.16 6.89
CA SER A 39 -10.80 0.65 7.40
C SER A 39 -10.69 1.12 8.85
N GLY A 40 -10.01 0.40 9.75
CA GLY A 40 -10.02 0.78 11.17
C GLY A 40 -8.83 1.61 11.63
N THR A 41 -8.87 1.93 12.92
CA THR A 41 -7.87 2.77 13.60
C THR A 41 -6.79 1.92 14.24
N TYR A 42 -5.63 2.53 14.49
CA TYR A 42 -4.52 1.90 15.20
C TYR A 42 -5.01 1.27 16.51
N ASP A 43 -5.71 2.04 17.35
CA ASP A 43 -6.13 1.56 18.68
C ASP A 43 -7.22 0.48 18.65
N THR A 44 -8.14 0.52 17.67
CA THR A 44 -9.28 -0.42 17.64
C THR A 44 -8.97 -1.76 17.00
N LEU A 45 -7.98 -1.81 16.10
CA LEU A 45 -7.68 -3.02 15.32
C LEU A 45 -6.27 -3.55 15.56
N GLU A 46 -5.32 -2.63 15.65
CA GLU A 46 -3.90 -2.95 15.79
C GLU A 46 -3.59 -3.09 17.29
N GLY A 47 -4.14 -2.24 18.16
CA GLY A 47 -3.94 -2.25 19.62
C GLY A 47 -4.06 -3.63 20.26
N ALA A 48 -5.25 -4.21 20.37
CA ALA A 48 -5.44 -5.47 21.11
C ALA A 48 -4.65 -6.68 20.55
N ALA A 49 -4.42 -6.74 19.23
CA ALA A 49 -3.65 -7.81 18.62
C ALA A 49 -2.13 -7.59 18.74
N LEU A 50 -1.68 -6.33 18.67
CA LEU A 50 -0.29 -5.94 18.90
C LEU A 50 0.07 -5.93 20.39
N ASP A 51 -0.89 -5.72 21.28
CA ASP A 51 -0.72 -5.81 22.74
C ASP A 51 -0.46 -7.25 23.16
N ALA A 52 -1.02 -8.22 22.43
CA ALA A 52 -0.66 -9.63 22.58
C ALA A 52 0.78 -9.94 22.14
N LEU A 53 1.43 -9.02 21.42
CA LEU A 53 2.86 -9.02 21.08
C LEU A 53 3.60 -7.97 21.93
N SER A 54 3.35 -7.95 23.24
CA SER A 54 3.87 -6.95 24.18
C SER A 54 5.40 -6.97 24.32
N ASP A 55 6.06 -8.07 23.93
CA ASP A 55 7.51 -8.23 23.89
C ASP A 55 8.18 -7.63 22.64
N VAL A 56 7.37 -7.12 21.70
CA VAL A 56 7.82 -6.56 20.42
C VAL A 56 7.83 -5.02 20.48
N SER A 57 8.87 -4.38 19.96
CA SER A 57 8.95 -2.91 19.90
C SER A 57 7.91 -2.34 18.93
N ASP A 58 7.52 -1.07 19.12
CA ASP A 58 6.56 -0.41 18.22
C ASP A 58 7.05 -0.35 16.76
N GLU A 59 8.36 -0.25 16.56
CA GLU A 59 8.98 -0.29 15.23
C GLU A 59 8.82 -1.67 14.58
N GLU A 60 9.06 -2.75 15.34
CA GLU A 60 8.89 -4.12 14.84
C GLU A 60 7.41 -4.45 14.62
N LYS A 61 6.50 -3.96 15.47
CA LYS A 61 5.05 -4.03 15.27
C LYS A 61 4.61 -3.36 13.98
N GLN A 62 5.10 -2.14 13.70
CA GLN A 62 4.84 -1.45 12.44
C GLN A 62 5.42 -2.21 11.24
N SER A 63 6.61 -2.81 11.37
CA SER A 63 7.20 -3.64 10.34
C SER A 63 6.36 -4.88 10.03
N LEU A 64 5.86 -5.58 11.06
CA LEU A 64 4.99 -6.75 10.92
C LEU A 64 3.65 -6.37 10.28
N LEU A 65 3.06 -5.23 10.65
CA LEU A 65 1.85 -4.72 9.99
C LEU A 65 2.09 -4.41 8.51
N ASN A 66 3.20 -3.75 8.17
CA ASN A 66 3.55 -3.47 6.77
C ASN A 66 3.70 -4.76 5.96
N GLN A 67 4.37 -5.77 6.53
CA GLN A 67 4.48 -7.09 5.89
C GLN A 67 3.11 -7.77 5.74
N LEU A 68 2.22 -7.62 6.73
CA LEU A 68 0.86 -8.16 6.64
C LEU A 68 0.03 -7.46 5.55
N TYR A 69 0.14 -6.14 5.43
CA TYR A 69 -0.49 -5.39 4.34
C TYR A 69 0.00 -5.87 2.96
N ASP A 70 1.29 -6.23 2.85
CA ASP A 70 1.88 -6.77 1.64
C ASP A 70 1.46 -8.22 1.35
N GLU A 71 1.30 -9.05 2.39
CA GLU A 71 0.84 -10.44 2.26
C GLU A 71 -0.64 -10.53 1.88
N LEU A 72 -1.49 -9.71 2.50
CA LEU A 72 -2.94 -9.75 2.31
C LEU A 72 -3.42 -8.87 1.16
N GLY A 73 -2.69 -7.79 0.88
CA GLY A 73 -3.09 -6.79 -0.10
C GLY A 73 -2.92 -7.29 -1.52
N PRO A 74 -3.57 -6.64 -2.50
CA PRO A 74 -3.47 -7.02 -3.90
C PRO A 74 -2.15 -6.54 -4.55
N GLY A 75 -1.07 -6.44 -3.76
CA GLY A 75 0.21 -5.85 -4.15
C GLY A 75 0.14 -4.33 -4.35
N ASP A 76 1.13 -3.78 -5.06
CA ASP A 76 1.17 -2.36 -5.40
C ASP A 76 0.32 -1.99 -6.62
N GLN A 77 -0.04 -2.98 -7.45
CA GLN A 77 -0.75 -2.80 -8.72
C GLN A 77 -0.10 -1.78 -9.66
N ILE A 78 1.23 -1.61 -9.56
CA ILE A 78 2.00 -0.81 -10.50
C ILE A 78 2.21 -1.65 -11.76
N VAL A 79 1.57 -1.24 -12.85
CA VAL A 79 1.60 -1.97 -14.12
C VAL A 79 2.45 -1.22 -15.14
N THR A 80 3.39 -1.93 -15.75
CA THR A 80 4.37 -1.40 -16.71
C THR A 80 4.36 -2.17 -18.02
N PHE A 81 4.82 -1.53 -19.10
CA PHE A 81 4.96 -2.18 -20.41
C PHE A 81 6.20 -1.68 -21.17
N PRO A 82 6.96 -2.56 -21.86
CA PRO A 82 6.98 -4.01 -21.67
C PRO A 82 7.31 -4.38 -20.21
N GLU A 83 7.02 -5.61 -19.78
CA GLU A 83 7.37 -6.07 -18.43
C GLU A 83 8.90 -6.12 -18.25
N ASP A 84 9.59 -6.64 -19.27
CA ASP A 84 11.04 -6.63 -19.36
C ASP A 84 11.52 -5.32 -19.99
N ASN A 85 12.40 -4.60 -19.28
CA ASN A 85 12.83 -3.24 -19.62
C ASN A 85 11.68 -2.23 -19.81
N PRO A 86 10.94 -1.90 -18.73
CA PRO A 86 9.80 -0.99 -18.76
C PRO A 86 10.07 0.37 -19.41
N VAL A 87 9.15 0.79 -20.29
CA VAL A 87 9.14 2.12 -20.92
C VAL A 87 7.88 2.90 -20.57
N TRP A 88 6.77 2.20 -20.42
CA TRP A 88 5.45 2.75 -20.18
C TRP A 88 4.95 2.38 -18.79
N LEU A 89 4.23 3.31 -18.17
CA LEU A 89 3.56 3.16 -16.89
C LEU A 89 2.06 3.35 -17.10
N LYS A 90 1.27 2.38 -16.63
CA LYS A 90 -0.19 2.48 -16.65
C LYS A 90 -0.64 3.41 -15.53
N VAL A 91 -1.53 4.34 -15.86
CA VAL A 91 -1.99 5.38 -14.93
C VAL A 91 -3.46 5.71 -15.11
N THR A 92 -4.04 6.43 -14.16
CA THR A 92 -5.32 7.14 -14.35
C THR A 92 -5.13 8.63 -14.08
N PRO A 93 -5.82 9.55 -14.78
CA PRO A 93 -5.75 10.98 -14.49
C PRO A 93 -6.15 11.29 -13.05
N HIS A 94 -5.39 12.14 -12.38
CA HIS A 94 -5.79 12.61 -11.06
C HIS A 94 -7.01 13.54 -11.16
N VAL A 95 -8.05 13.24 -10.39
CA VAL A 95 -9.22 14.12 -10.21
C VAL A 95 -9.27 14.60 -8.74
N PRO A 96 -9.19 15.92 -8.48
CA PRO A 96 -9.25 16.46 -7.13
C PRO A 96 -10.47 15.98 -6.35
N GLY A 97 -10.25 15.59 -5.09
CA GLY A 97 -11.31 15.08 -4.20
C GLY A 97 -11.84 13.69 -4.55
N ARG A 98 -11.24 12.96 -5.51
CA ARG A 98 -11.62 11.59 -5.85
C ARG A 98 -10.48 10.61 -5.59
N LEU A 99 -10.85 9.37 -5.30
CA LEU A 99 -9.94 8.22 -5.30
C LEU A 99 -9.54 7.85 -6.73
N PRO A 100 -8.42 7.12 -6.93
CA PRO A 100 -8.06 6.57 -8.22
C PRO A 100 -9.22 5.80 -8.85
N SER A 101 -9.45 6.01 -10.15
CA SER A 101 -10.45 5.24 -10.87
C SER A 101 -10.01 3.78 -10.98
N LYS A 102 -10.98 2.87 -10.89
CA LYS A 102 -10.80 1.43 -11.15
C LYS A 102 -11.38 1.01 -12.51
N ARG A 103 -11.82 1.99 -13.30
CA ARG A 103 -12.49 1.77 -14.59
C ARG A 103 -11.46 1.70 -15.70
N ILE A 104 -11.59 0.71 -16.57
CA ILE A 104 -10.63 0.48 -17.66
C ILE A 104 -10.61 1.63 -18.67
N GLU A 105 -11.74 2.31 -18.86
CA GLU A 105 -11.84 3.45 -19.77
C GLU A 105 -11.08 4.71 -19.30
N ASP A 106 -10.72 4.78 -18.01
CA ASP A 106 -9.94 5.88 -17.47
C ASP A 106 -8.42 5.58 -17.47
N GLU A 107 -8.03 4.36 -17.87
CA GLU A 107 -6.63 3.93 -17.90
C GLU A 107 -5.89 4.52 -19.11
N LEU A 108 -4.69 5.04 -18.85
CA LEU A 108 -3.79 5.63 -19.83
C LEU A 108 -2.38 5.06 -19.67
N TRP A 109 -1.56 5.22 -20.70
CA TRP A 109 -0.13 4.94 -20.64
C TRP A 109 0.64 6.25 -20.76
N ILE A 110 1.55 6.49 -19.82
CA ILE A 110 2.55 7.56 -19.91
C ILE A 110 3.93 6.93 -20.02
N ARG A 111 4.88 7.64 -20.65
CA ARG A 111 6.26 7.16 -20.67
C ARG A 111 6.92 7.44 -19.32
N LEU A 112 7.67 6.47 -18.81
CA LEU A 112 8.37 6.56 -17.53
C LEU A 112 9.38 7.72 -17.49
N ASP A 113 10.04 8.01 -18.61
CA ASP A 113 11.02 9.10 -18.76
C ASP A 113 10.39 10.51 -18.67
N THR A 114 9.07 10.62 -18.80
CA THR A 114 8.35 11.89 -18.63
C THR A 114 7.97 12.17 -17.18
N VAL A 115 8.15 11.20 -16.28
CA VAL A 115 7.85 11.35 -14.85
C VAL A 115 8.95 12.18 -14.18
N ASN A 116 8.57 13.32 -13.61
CA ASN A 116 9.51 14.23 -12.93
C ASN A 116 9.34 14.26 -11.40
N GLN A 117 8.19 13.79 -10.87
CA GLN A 117 7.96 13.67 -9.44
C GLN A 117 7.14 12.41 -9.12
N ILE A 118 7.42 11.83 -7.95
CA ILE A 118 6.67 10.72 -7.35
C ILE A 118 6.20 11.18 -5.98
N ILE A 119 4.89 11.13 -5.73
CA ILE A 119 4.25 11.80 -4.61
C ILE A 119 3.40 10.78 -3.85
N PRO A 120 3.76 10.40 -2.60
CA PRO A 120 2.84 9.68 -1.73
C PRO A 120 1.73 10.62 -1.28
N LYS A 121 0.50 10.39 -1.73
CA LYS A 121 -0.63 11.26 -1.44
C LYS A 121 -1.58 10.63 -0.44
N PRO A 122 -1.97 11.34 0.64
CA PRO A 122 -3.08 10.93 1.48
C PRO A 122 -4.40 10.94 0.67
N ALA A 123 -4.99 9.76 0.49
CA ALA A 123 -6.31 9.58 -0.12
C ALA A 123 -7.43 9.66 0.94
N PHE A 124 -7.16 9.13 2.14
CA PHE A 124 -7.97 9.33 3.33
C PHE A 124 -7.08 9.71 4.50
N ALA A 125 -7.34 10.86 5.12
CA ALA A 125 -6.63 11.37 6.28
C ALA A 125 -7.66 11.86 7.30
N ILE A 126 -7.74 11.18 8.44
CA ILE A 126 -8.65 11.52 9.55
C ILE A 126 -7.82 11.65 10.82
N GLY A 127 -7.95 12.77 11.54
CA GLY A 127 -7.12 13.08 12.70
C GLY A 127 -5.68 13.42 12.33
N ASP A 128 -4.77 13.39 13.29
CA ASP A 128 -3.36 13.79 13.11
C ASP A 128 -2.38 12.59 13.06
N ASP A 129 -2.86 11.37 13.34
CA ASP A 129 -2.02 10.17 13.34
C ASP A 129 -1.87 9.61 11.92
N VAL A 130 -0.73 9.91 11.30
CA VAL A 130 -0.35 9.46 9.95
C VAL A 130 -0.39 7.94 9.80
N ARG A 131 -0.26 7.15 10.88
CA ARG A 131 -0.38 5.67 10.81
C ARG A 131 -1.77 5.23 10.36
N THR A 132 -2.78 6.04 10.60
CA THR A 132 -4.18 5.74 10.26
C THR A 132 -4.56 6.13 8.84
N TYR A 133 -3.75 6.98 8.20
CA TYR A 133 -4.02 7.50 6.87
C TYR A 133 -3.94 6.39 5.83
N GLN A 134 -4.71 6.52 4.77
CA GLN A 134 -4.60 5.68 3.59
C GLN A 134 -4.02 6.51 2.46
N PHE A 135 -2.94 6.04 1.87
CA PHE A 135 -2.20 6.71 0.82
C PHE A 135 -2.39 6.04 -0.53
N VAL A 136 -2.17 6.79 -1.59
CA VAL A 136 -1.98 6.31 -2.97
C VAL A 136 -0.66 6.89 -3.49
N ILE A 137 -0.12 6.33 -4.57
CA ILE A 137 1.06 6.90 -5.21
C ILE A 137 0.62 7.67 -6.46
N GLN A 138 0.97 8.95 -6.46
CA GLN A 138 0.85 9.82 -7.61
C GLN A 138 2.20 10.00 -8.31
N VAL A 139 2.13 10.28 -9.60
CA VAL A 139 3.27 10.77 -10.39
C VAL A 139 2.89 12.04 -11.12
N GLN A 140 3.86 12.93 -11.30
CA GLN A 140 3.73 14.09 -12.17
C GLN A 140 4.49 13.82 -13.47
N ALA A 141 3.82 14.04 -14.59
CA ALA A 141 4.41 14.00 -15.92
C ALA A 141 3.81 15.11 -16.78
N ASN A 142 4.65 15.88 -17.48
CA ASN A 142 4.23 17.02 -18.30
C ASN A 142 3.24 17.96 -17.59
N ASP A 143 3.54 18.33 -16.35
CA ASP A 143 2.73 19.20 -15.47
C ASP A 143 1.32 18.69 -15.15
N LYS A 144 1.06 17.39 -15.37
CA LYS A 144 -0.18 16.71 -15.02
C LYS A 144 0.08 15.66 -13.96
N LEU A 145 -0.89 15.50 -13.05
CA LEU A 145 -0.87 14.49 -12.01
C LEU A 145 -1.64 13.26 -12.45
N TYR A 146 -1.06 12.10 -12.13
CA TYR A 146 -1.62 10.80 -12.44
C TYR A 146 -1.51 9.89 -11.22
N GLU A 147 -2.48 8.99 -11.05
CA GLU A 147 -2.46 7.93 -10.04
C GLU A 147 -1.90 6.66 -10.68
N ILE A 148 -0.93 6.01 -10.04
CA ILE A 148 -0.28 4.79 -10.58
C ILE A 148 -0.68 3.51 -9.85
N THR A 149 -1.39 3.64 -8.72
CA THR A 149 -1.86 2.52 -7.91
C THR A 149 -3.38 2.57 -7.77
N ALA A 150 -4.07 1.50 -8.17
CA ALA A 150 -5.51 1.36 -7.92
C ALA A 150 -5.82 0.86 -6.49
N THR A 151 -4.77 0.48 -5.75
CA THR A 151 -4.81 0.11 -4.33
C THR A 151 -4.37 1.27 -3.42
N ARG A 152 -4.70 1.16 -2.14
CA ARG A 152 -4.34 2.12 -1.10
C ARG A 152 -3.35 1.47 -0.14
N PHE A 153 -2.47 2.26 0.44
CA PHE A 153 -1.47 1.83 1.41
C PHE A 153 -1.77 2.44 2.77
N LYS A 154 -1.73 1.65 3.84
CA LYS A 154 -1.98 2.18 5.19
C LYS A 154 -0.70 2.80 5.77
N GLY A 155 -0.81 4.00 6.29
CA GLY A 155 0.26 4.70 7.00
C GLY A 155 1.56 4.74 6.21
N LYS A 156 2.65 4.34 6.87
CA LYS A 156 4.00 4.42 6.28
C LYS A 156 4.30 3.31 5.26
N SER A 157 3.43 2.32 5.05
CA SER A 157 3.66 1.25 4.06
C SER A 157 3.83 1.81 2.63
N VAL A 158 3.23 2.95 2.32
CA VAL A 158 3.39 3.62 1.01
C VAL A 158 4.86 3.94 0.70
N TYR A 159 5.65 4.33 1.70
CA TYR A 159 7.04 4.74 1.50
C TYR A 159 7.93 3.56 1.08
N ALA A 160 7.57 2.33 1.46
CA ALA A 160 8.28 1.14 1.01
C ALA A 160 8.09 0.85 -0.49
N LYS A 161 7.05 1.43 -1.12
CA LYS A 161 6.76 1.24 -2.55
C LYS A 161 7.41 2.30 -3.44
N LEU A 162 7.76 3.46 -2.88
CA LEU A 162 8.39 4.54 -3.64
C LEU A 162 9.72 4.13 -4.31
N PRO A 163 10.63 3.35 -3.66
CA PRO A 163 11.86 2.91 -4.30
C PRO A 163 11.65 2.14 -5.60
N LYS A 164 10.63 1.29 -5.67
CA LYS A 164 10.28 0.56 -6.90
C LYS A 164 9.94 1.53 -8.03
N VAL A 165 9.10 2.53 -7.76
CA VAL A 165 8.70 3.54 -8.76
C VAL A 165 9.89 4.41 -9.16
N MET A 166 10.71 4.84 -8.20
CA MET A 166 11.92 5.62 -8.45
C MET A 166 12.92 4.87 -9.34
N GLN A 167 13.08 3.56 -9.11
CA GLN A 167 13.95 2.70 -9.91
C GLN A 167 13.44 2.60 -11.35
N LEU A 168 12.14 2.33 -11.54
CA LEU A 168 11.51 2.26 -12.87
C LEU A 168 11.73 3.54 -13.68
N VAL A 169 11.53 4.71 -13.06
CA VAL A 169 11.76 6.01 -13.71
C VAL A 169 13.25 6.21 -14.02
N SER A 170 14.13 5.89 -13.07
CA SER A 170 15.58 6.07 -13.24
C SER A 170 16.15 5.21 -14.37
N ASP A 171 15.70 3.96 -14.48
CA ASP A 171 16.15 3.05 -15.53
C ASP A 171 15.65 3.48 -16.90
N ALA A 172 14.40 3.92 -17.00
CA ALA A 172 13.86 4.45 -18.24
C ALA A 172 14.63 5.68 -18.75
N VAL A 173 15.03 6.60 -17.85
CA VAL A 173 15.85 7.77 -18.21
C VAL A 173 17.25 7.34 -18.66
N ARG A 174 17.87 6.37 -17.99
CA ARG A 174 19.22 5.89 -18.34
C ARG A 174 19.26 5.20 -19.69
N ASN A 175 18.24 4.42 -20.02
CA ASN A 175 18.18 3.65 -21.27
C ASN A 175 17.90 4.51 -22.52
N LEU A 176 17.67 5.82 -22.34
CA LEU A 176 17.52 6.79 -23.42
C LEU A 176 18.82 7.53 -23.76
N GLY A 177 19.82 7.47 -22.89
CA GLY A 177 21.16 8.04 -23.09
C GLY A 177 22.14 7.04 -23.65
#